data_AF-A0A7W0P0T8-F1
#
_entry.id   AF-A0A7W0P0T8-F1
#
_cell.length_a   1.000
_cell.length_b   1.000
_cell.length_c   1.000
_cell.angle_alpha   90.00
_cell.angle_beta   90.00
_cell.angle_gamma   90.00
#
_symmetry.space_group_name_H-M   'P 1'
#
loop_
_entity.id
_entity.type
_entity.pdbx_description
1 polymer ?
#
loop_
_entity_poly.entity_id
_entity_poly.type
_entity_poly.pdbx_seq_one_letter_code
_entity_poly.pdbx_strand_id
1 'polypeptide(L)'
;MSQRLVDGTARFLSKKTSRRGFLRRAAMVGSALVTVPGSYILRPGTAYAAVVPGDCPGGSRCRDGYTEFCCSMTGLNTCPPGTGVSGWWRAEGSGYCGGGPRYYMDCHALTCGSCGCGGSGTCGPECVGAICACANDNCGLRKVNCVRFRYGQCNQHIACMGPITCRVVTCVAPWEWDSSCTHTDARDDNTRFHDAACLHPTGPLFAYPATVTLPTWEMRSGLSAGPPTSAFDLGVPGDVPLAADWTGAGIATAAVVKGVTHGRLGDESLTWHIRQVSGAGQPDLVFNYGLPGDQPVAGDWTGKGWETAGVFRAGQWLLRNRNSAGVPDISFDFGQAGDIPVVGDWNGDGIDGIGVVRGTRWLLKHFPSAGIPDLEFDFGDEAGIPVVGDWNGNGVDTIGRFSSGNWSLRDQLSDGPPDYGFTYGAAGSVPVVWGRILGG
;
A
#
# COMPACT_ATOMS: atom_id res chain seq x y z
N MET A 1 6.85 -44.42 31.20
CA MET A 1 7.64 -45.19 30.21
C MET A 1 9.01 -44.52 30.10
N SER A 2 10.02 -45.25 30.57
CA SER A 2 11.42 -44.95 30.91
C SER A 2 12.19 -43.78 30.22
N GLN A 3 12.96 -43.05 31.05
CA GLN A 3 14.00 -42.05 30.77
C GLN A 3 15.00 -42.39 29.65
N ARG A 4 15.08 -43.65 29.20
CA ARG A 4 15.99 -44.07 28.12
C ARG A 4 15.63 -43.51 26.73
N LEU A 5 14.38 -43.09 26.50
CA LEU A 5 13.97 -42.50 25.21
C LEU A 5 14.40 -41.02 25.06
N VAL A 6 14.59 -40.33 26.20
CA VAL A 6 14.99 -38.91 26.28
C VAL A 6 16.50 -38.76 26.03
N ASP A 7 17.31 -39.71 26.51
CA ASP A 7 18.76 -39.69 26.29
C ASP A 7 19.16 -40.08 24.84
N GLY A 8 18.34 -40.92 24.18
CA GLY A 8 18.58 -41.33 22.79
C GLY A 8 18.35 -40.22 21.76
N THR A 9 17.36 -39.35 22.01
CA THR A 9 17.00 -38.24 21.12
C THR A 9 17.92 -37.03 21.28
N ALA A 10 18.42 -36.77 22.50
CA ALA A 10 19.39 -35.71 22.78
C ALA A 10 20.76 -35.93 22.09
N ARG A 11 21.23 -37.18 22.01
CA ARG A 11 22.51 -37.48 21.32
C ARG A 11 22.43 -37.30 19.80
N PHE A 12 21.28 -37.59 19.19
CA PHE A 12 21.11 -37.46 17.74
C PHE A 12 21.07 -35.99 17.29
N LEU A 13 20.47 -35.10 18.09
CA LEU A 13 20.39 -33.66 17.80
C LEU A 13 21.68 -32.89 18.08
N SER A 14 22.55 -33.41 18.96
CA SER A 14 23.82 -32.76 19.32
C SER A 14 24.87 -32.75 18.20
N LYS A 15 24.76 -33.63 17.20
CA LYS A 15 25.74 -33.72 16.10
C LYS A 15 25.56 -32.70 14.97
N LYS A 16 24.50 -31.86 14.98
CA LYS A 16 24.18 -30.97 13.83
C LYS A 16 23.81 -29.52 14.14
N THR A 17 23.95 -29.01 15.37
CA THR A 17 23.65 -27.58 15.63
C THR A 17 24.60 -26.92 16.62
N SER A 18 25.00 -25.68 16.31
CA SER A 18 25.83 -24.85 17.20
C SER A 18 25.02 -24.34 18.40
N ARG A 19 25.69 -24.08 19.54
CA ARG A 19 25.07 -23.64 20.81
C ARG A 19 24.11 -22.43 20.66
N ARG A 20 24.31 -21.55 19.68
CA ARG A 20 23.42 -20.41 19.37
C ARG A 20 22.10 -20.83 18.72
N GLY A 21 22.09 -21.88 17.90
CA GLY A 21 20.88 -22.42 17.28
C GLY A 21 20.02 -23.22 18.26
N PHE A 22 20.65 -23.87 19.24
CA PHE A 22 19.96 -24.61 20.30
C PHE A 22 19.19 -23.68 21.25
N LEU A 23 19.77 -22.54 21.64
CA LEU A 23 19.12 -21.59 22.56
C LEU A 23 17.91 -20.87 21.94
N ARG A 24 17.94 -20.55 20.63
CA ARG A 24 16.76 -20.01 19.92
C ARG A 24 15.63 -21.03 19.81
N ARG A 25 15.94 -22.32 19.65
CA ARG A 25 14.94 -23.41 19.61
C ARG A 25 14.45 -23.82 20.99
N ALA A 26 15.26 -23.72 22.03
CA ALA A 26 14.87 -24.01 23.41
C ALA A 26 13.91 -22.94 23.98
N ALA A 27 14.09 -21.66 23.64
CA ALA A 27 13.16 -20.60 24.01
C ALA A 27 11.75 -20.78 23.36
N MET A 28 11.70 -21.37 22.16
CA MET A 28 10.44 -21.77 21.48
C MET A 28 9.75 -22.99 22.13
N VAL A 29 10.48 -23.80 22.89
CA VAL A 29 9.97 -25.07 23.48
C VAL A 29 9.48 -24.87 24.92
N GLY A 30 10.01 -23.90 25.66
CA GLY A 30 9.65 -23.65 27.07
C GLY A 30 8.19 -23.25 27.30
N SER A 31 7.57 -22.54 26.34
CA SER A 31 6.19 -22.05 26.46
C SER A 31 5.13 -23.06 25.98
N ALA A 32 5.54 -24.12 25.27
CA ALA A 32 4.64 -25.04 24.56
C ALA A 32 4.30 -26.33 25.34
N LEU A 33 5.01 -26.61 26.44
CA LEU A 33 4.81 -27.83 27.23
C LEU A 33 3.63 -27.77 28.21
N VAL A 34 3.01 -26.60 28.40
CA VAL A 34 1.99 -26.41 29.46
C VAL A 34 0.55 -26.64 28.96
N THR A 35 0.31 -26.70 27.64
CA THR A 35 -1.07 -26.69 27.12
C THR A 35 -1.58 -27.98 26.46
N VAL A 36 -0.83 -28.75 25.66
CA VAL A 36 -1.28 -30.08 25.16
C VAL A 36 -0.10 -30.99 24.74
N PRO A 37 0.13 -32.17 25.36
CA PRO A 37 1.37 -32.93 25.18
C PRO A 37 1.40 -33.96 24.02
N GLY A 38 0.30 -34.18 23.29
CA GLY A 38 0.13 -35.39 22.45
C GLY A 38 0.30 -35.27 20.93
N SER A 39 0.35 -34.08 20.35
CA SER A 39 0.19 -33.90 18.88
C SER A 39 1.48 -33.61 18.09
N TYR A 40 2.66 -33.61 18.73
CA TYR A 40 3.89 -33.09 18.12
C TYR A 40 4.64 -34.03 17.15
N ILE A 41 4.09 -35.19 16.75
CA ILE A 41 4.90 -36.20 16.04
C ILE A 41 4.56 -36.41 14.56
N LEU A 42 3.41 -35.96 14.02
CA LEU A 42 2.98 -36.44 12.68
C LEU A 42 2.62 -35.38 11.63
N ARG A 43 2.69 -34.06 11.90
CA ARG A 43 2.47 -33.02 10.87
C ARG A 43 3.34 -31.78 11.14
N PRO A 44 4.23 -31.36 10.24
CA PRO A 44 4.95 -30.09 10.37
C PRO A 44 4.02 -28.94 9.94
N GLY A 45 3.02 -28.63 10.76
CA GLY A 45 2.35 -27.33 10.78
C GLY A 45 2.81 -26.60 12.04
N THR A 46 3.10 -25.30 11.94
CA THR A 46 3.51 -24.51 13.10
C THR A 46 2.46 -24.63 14.21
N ALA A 47 2.90 -24.75 15.46
CA ALA A 47 2.06 -25.00 16.64
C ALA A 47 1.11 -23.83 17.03
N TYR A 48 0.65 -23.02 16.06
CA TYR A 48 -0.10 -21.79 16.26
C TYR A 48 -1.54 -21.81 15.68
N ALA A 49 -2.00 -22.96 15.16
CA ALA A 49 -3.26 -23.03 14.40
C ALA A 49 -4.56 -23.21 15.23
N ALA A 50 -4.53 -23.67 16.48
CA ALA A 50 -5.71 -24.26 17.14
C ALA A 50 -6.48 -23.36 18.14
N VAL A 51 -6.73 -22.10 17.78
CA VAL A 51 -7.80 -21.32 18.44
C VAL A 51 -8.68 -20.74 17.35
N VAL A 52 -9.85 -21.33 17.19
CA VAL A 52 -10.97 -20.81 16.40
C VAL A 52 -12.17 -20.84 17.34
N PRO A 53 -12.76 -19.69 17.68
CA PRO A 53 -14.11 -19.68 18.22
C PRO A 53 -15.09 -19.87 17.06
N GLY A 54 -15.88 -20.94 17.09
CA GLY A 54 -17.00 -21.16 16.17
C GLY A 54 -17.19 -22.59 15.67
N ASP A 55 -18.44 -22.90 15.29
CA ASP A 55 -18.95 -24.19 14.80
C ASP A 55 -18.57 -24.50 13.33
N CYS A 56 -17.45 -23.99 12.84
CA CYS A 56 -17.04 -24.26 11.46
C CYS A 56 -16.71 -25.76 11.24
N PRO A 57 -17.09 -26.35 10.10
CA PRO A 57 -16.72 -27.74 9.78
C PRO A 57 -15.20 -27.96 9.77
N GLY A 58 -14.76 -29.18 10.07
CA GLY A 58 -13.36 -29.57 9.92
C GLY A 58 -12.87 -29.41 8.47
N GLY A 59 -11.66 -28.88 8.29
CA GLY A 59 -11.10 -28.59 6.95
C GLY A 59 -11.54 -27.25 6.33
N SER A 60 -12.37 -26.47 7.04
CA SER A 60 -12.66 -25.07 6.68
C SER A 60 -11.40 -24.21 6.67
N ARG A 61 -11.37 -23.17 5.83
CA ARG A 61 -10.24 -22.21 5.78
C ARG A 61 -10.07 -21.50 7.12
N CYS A 62 -11.15 -21.22 7.85
CA CYS A 62 -11.07 -20.62 9.19
C CYS A 62 -10.21 -21.43 10.17
N ARG A 63 -10.07 -22.75 9.93
CA ARG A 63 -9.29 -23.67 10.77
C ARG A 63 -7.88 -23.96 10.23
N ASP A 64 -7.46 -23.35 9.12
CA ASP A 64 -6.19 -23.69 8.44
C ASP A 64 -4.93 -23.06 9.07
N GLY A 65 -5.09 -22.31 10.16
CA GLY A 65 -3.99 -21.79 10.97
C GLY A 65 -3.42 -20.44 10.52
N TYR A 66 -3.83 -19.94 9.35
CA TYR A 66 -3.40 -18.65 8.83
C TYR A 66 -4.41 -17.54 9.13
N THR A 67 -3.95 -16.30 9.01
CA THR A 67 -4.80 -15.10 9.13
C THR A 67 -5.41 -14.75 7.77
N GLU A 68 -6.63 -14.23 7.74
CA GLU A 68 -7.28 -13.77 6.51
C GLU A 68 -6.63 -12.50 5.93
N PHE A 69 -6.78 -12.34 4.62
CA PHE A 69 -6.33 -11.16 3.89
C PHE A 69 -7.16 -9.93 4.22
N CYS A 70 -6.49 -8.78 4.30
CA CYS A 70 -7.13 -7.49 4.57
C CYS A 70 -8.19 -7.19 3.51
N CYS A 71 -7.92 -7.48 2.23
CA CYS A 71 -8.88 -7.22 1.16
C CYS A 71 -10.18 -7.99 1.30
N SER A 72 -10.15 -9.19 1.91
CA SER A 72 -11.37 -10.00 2.07
C SER A 72 -12.27 -9.44 3.17
N MET A 73 -11.71 -8.63 4.07
CA MET A 73 -12.46 -7.99 5.16
C MET A 73 -12.85 -6.55 4.84
N THR A 74 -11.91 -5.77 4.33
CA THR A 74 -12.08 -4.32 4.15
C THR A 74 -12.37 -3.94 2.72
N GLY A 75 -12.27 -4.88 1.78
CA GLY A 75 -12.25 -4.58 0.35
C GLY A 75 -10.91 -4.01 -0.13
N LEU A 76 -9.93 -3.77 0.74
CA LEU A 76 -8.66 -3.13 0.39
C LEU A 76 -7.48 -4.03 0.79
N ASN A 77 -6.54 -4.24 -0.13
CA ASN A 77 -5.35 -5.03 0.13
C ASN A 77 -4.26 -4.20 0.83
N THR A 78 -4.63 -3.60 1.95
CA THR A 78 -3.76 -2.77 2.75
C THR A 78 -4.13 -2.87 4.24
N CYS A 79 -3.22 -2.49 5.12
CA CYS A 79 -3.47 -2.54 6.57
C CYS A 79 -4.67 -1.66 6.96
N PRO A 80 -5.64 -2.14 7.74
CA PRO A 80 -6.74 -1.31 8.20
C PRO A 80 -6.25 -0.16 9.11
N PRO A 81 -6.99 0.96 9.22
CA PRO A 81 -6.65 2.03 10.16
C PRO A 81 -6.44 1.52 11.59
N GLY A 82 -5.42 2.06 12.27
CA GLY A 82 -5.01 1.62 13.61
C GLY A 82 -4.19 0.33 13.64
N THR A 83 -3.84 -0.21 12.46
CA THR A 83 -2.93 -1.34 12.32
C THR A 83 -1.68 -0.94 11.53
N GLY A 84 -0.60 -1.73 11.64
CA GLY A 84 0.62 -1.54 10.85
C GLY A 84 1.44 -2.81 10.77
N VAL A 85 2.35 -2.86 9.80
CA VAL A 85 3.11 -4.07 9.50
C VAL A 85 4.14 -4.33 10.61
N SER A 86 4.22 -5.57 11.10
CA SER A 86 5.23 -5.95 12.11
C SER A 86 6.10 -7.15 11.70
N GLY A 87 5.53 -8.03 10.90
CA GLY A 87 6.14 -9.25 10.41
C GLY A 87 5.85 -9.41 8.94
N TRP A 88 6.82 -9.95 8.21
CA TRP A 88 6.66 -10.28 6.81
C TRP A 88 7.45 -11.53 6.45
N TRP A 89 7.07 -12.18 5.36
CA TRP A 89 7.88 -13.17 4.65
C TRP A 89 7.60 -13.08 3.16
N ARG A 90 8.50 -13.64 2.37
CA ARG A 90 8.30 -13.85 0.94
C ARG A 90 7.97 -15.29 0.61
N ALA A 91 7.23 -15.49 -0.46
CA ALA A 91 7.03 -16.77 -1.11
C ALA A 91 7.40 -16.63 -2.58
N GLU A 92 8.17 -17.59 -3.09
CA GLU A 92 8.60 -17.58 -4.50
C GLU A 92 7.83 -18.60 -5.33
N GLY A 93 7.92 -18.47 -6.66
CA GLY A 93 7.49 -19.51 -7.61
C GLY A 93 5.98 -19.75 -7.60
N SER A 94 5.20 -18.67 -7.47
CA SER A 94 3.74 -18.69 -7.57
C SER A 94 3.21 -18.37 -8.96
N GLY A 95 4.01 -17.76 -9.84
CA GLY A 95 3.58 -17.23 -11.14
C GLY A 95 3.00 -15.81 -11.06
N TYR A 96 2.36 -15.44 -9.95
CA TYR A 96 2.00 -14.05 -9.63
C TYR A 96 3.24 -13.12 -9.59
N CYS A 97 3.01 -11.81 -9.62
CA CYS A 97 4.06 -10.78 -9.61
C CYS A 97 5.06 -10.91 -10.78
N GLY A 98 4.57 -11.26 -11.98
CA GLY A 98 5.43 -11.50 -13.14
C GLY A 98 6.46 -12.63 -12.93
N GLY A 99 6.17 -13.59 -12.04
CA GLY A 99 7.10 -14.64 -11.64
C GLY A 99 8.08 -14.25 -10.52
N GLY A 100 8.03 -13.01 -10.04
CA GLY A 100 8.79 -12.53 -8.88
C GLY A 100 8.27 -13.05 -7.53
N PRO A 101 8.93 -12.68 -6.42
CA PRO A 101 8.47 -13.02 -5.08
C PRO A 101 7.16 -12.30 -4.72
N ARG A 102 6.25 -13.01 -4.05
CA ARG A 102 5.13 -12.39 -3.32
C ARG A 102 5.56 -12.15 -1.88
N TYR A 103 5.18 -11.02 -1.30
CA TYR A 103 5.41 -10.69 0.09
C TYR A 103 4.10 -10.70 0.87
N TYR A 104 4.13 -11.33 2.03
CA TYR A 104 3.02 -11.51 2.95
C TYR A 104 3.33 -10.71 4.20
N MET A 105 2.53 -9.70 4.49
CA MET A 105 2.76 -8.76 5.59
C MET A 105 1.63 -8.80 6.60
N ASP A 106 1.98 -9.02 7.86
CA ASP A 106 1.04 -9.11 8.97
C ASP A 106 0.75 -7.72 9.54
N CYS A 107 -0.49 -7.25 9.39
CA CYS A 107 -0.99 -6.01 9.94
C CYS A 107 -1.44 -6.23 11.39
N HIS A 108 -0.66 -5.72 12.34
CA HIS A 108 -0.96 -5.78 13.75
C HIS A 108 -1.67 -4.52 14.21
N ALA A 109 -2.61 -4.64 15.16
CA ALA A 109 -3.05 -3.46 15.90
C ALA A 109 -1.85 -2.77 16.58
N LEU A 110 -1.71 -1.46 16.36
CA LEU A 110 -0.54 -0.67 16.82
C LEU A 110 -0.61 -0.27 18.30
N THR A 111 -1.69 -0.64 18.98
CA THR A 111 -1.92 -0.39 20.40
C THR A 111 -2.31 -1.68 21.10
N CYS A 112 -2.14 -1.69 22.41
CA CYS A 112 -2.70 -2.70 23.30
C CYS A 112 -3.70 -2.12 24.29
N GLY A 113 -4.19 -0.90 24.02
CA GLY A 113 -5.04 -0.17 24.94
C GLY A 113 -4.40 -0.06 26.31
N SER A 114 -5.12 -0.46 27.36
CA SER A 114 -4.62 -0.50 28.73
C SER A 114 -3.87 -1.80 29.10
N CYS A 115 -3.78 -2.77 28.19
CA CYS A 115 -3.08 -4.03 28.46
C CYS A 115 -1.58 -3.91 28.26
N GLY A 116 -0.82 -4.71 29.02
CA GLY A 116 0.59 -5.00 28.73
C GLY A 116 0.77 -6.19 27.78
N CYS A 117 1.94 -6.28 27.15
CA CYS A 117 2.29 -7.36 26.21
C CYS A 117 3.09 -8.53 26.81
N GLY A 118 3.41 -8.47 28.11
CA GLY A 118 4.29 -9.45 28.76
C GLY A 118 5.60 -9.69 27.99
N GLY A 119 6.12 -10.91 28.02
CA GLY A 119 7.35 -11.29 27.31
C GLY A 119 7.19 -11.61 25.82
N SER A 120 5.96 -11.69 25.29
CA SER A 120 5.70 -12.02 23.88
C SER A 120 5.75 -10.81 22.95
N GLY A 121 5.75 -9.59 23.50
CA GLY A 121 5.64 -8.35 22.72
C GLY A 121 4.28 -8.17 22.03
N THR A 122 3.30 -9.02 22.37
CA THR A 122 1.94 -8.99 21.82
C THR A 122 0.84 -9.13 22.89
N CYS A 123 -0.22 -8.32 22.80
CA CYS A 123 -1.41 -8.46 23.66
C CYS A 123 -2.56 -9.21 22.95
N GLY A 124 -3.63 -9.50 23.69
CA GLY A 124 -4.79 -10.22 23.18
C GLY A 124 -5.80 -9.34 22.46
N PRO A 125 -6.69 -9.94 21.64
CA PRO A 125 -7.75 -9.20 20.95
C PRO A 125 -8.66 -8.40 21.90
N GLU A 126 -8.90 -8.91 23.11
CA GLU A 126 -9.69 -8.23 24.15
C GLU A 126 -9.12 -6.86 24.55
N CYS A 127 -7.81 -6.65 24.37
CA CYS A 127 -7.11 -5.43 24.73
C CYS A 127 -7.31 -4.28 23.73
N VAL A 128 -7.75 -4.62 22.52
CA VAL A 128 -7.96 -3.67 21.42
C VAL A 128 -9.42 -3.63 20.98
N GLY A 129 -10.33 -4.18 21.81
CA GLY A 129 -11.75 -4.28 21.47
C GLY A 129 -12.03 -5.18 20.26
N ALA A 130 -11.10 -6.09 19.93
CA ALA A 130 -11.26 -7.03 18.83
C ALA A 130 -11.73 -8.39 19.36
N ILE A 131 -12.27 -9.20 18.44
CA ILE A 131 -12.67 -10.57 18.69
C ILE A 131 -11.87 -11.47 17.75
N CYS A 132 -11.22 -12.49 18.30
CA CYS A 132 -10.71 -13.59 17.49
C CYS A 132 -11.91 -14.32 16.89
N ALA A 133 -12.05 -14.37 15.57
CA ALA A 133 -13.19 -14.99 14.87
C ALA A 133 -12.83 -15.35 13.42
N CYS A 134 -13.71 -16.07 12.73
CA CYS A 134 -13.64 -16.19 11.28
C CYS A 134 -13.92 -14.83 10.64
N ALA A 135 -13.17 -14.46 9.60
CA ALA A 135 -13.42 -13.20 8.90
C ALA A 135 -14.86 -13.18 8.36
N ASN A 136 -15.58 -12.07 8.58
CA ASN A 136 -16.97 -11.87 8.19
C ASN A 136 -17.91 -13.03 8.62
N ASP A 137 -17.62 -13.69 9.74
CA ASP A 137 -18.34 -14.87 10.24
C ASP A 137 -18.49 -16.00 9.19
N ASN A 138 -17.51 -16.12 8.29
CA ASN A 138 -17.55 -17.04 7.16
C ASN A 138 -16.50 -18.15 7.29
N CYS A 139 -16.93 -19.41 7.37
CA CYS A 139 -16.03 -20.56 7.45
C CYS A 139 -15.18 -20.79 6.18
N GLY A 140 -15.59 -20.23 5.04
CA GLY A 140 -14.82 -20.20 3.80
C GLY A 140 -13.67 -19.19 3.83
N LEU A 141 -13.64 -18.31 4.83
CA LEU A 141 -12.55 -17.37 5.08
C LEU A 141 -11.73 -17.83 6.30
N ARG A 142 -10.50 -17.36 6.36
CA ARG A 142 -9.55 -17.55 7.46
C ARG A 142 -9.94 -16.71 8.67
N LYS A 143 -9.27 -16.96 9.79
CA LYS A 143 -9.49 -16.25 11.05
C LYS A 143 -8.77 -14.91 11.10
N VAL A 144 -9.28 -13.99 11.91
CA VAL A 144 -8.70 -12.65 12.17
C VAL A 144 -8.58 -12.37 13.65
N ASN A 145 -7.64 -11.52 14.04
CA ASN A 145 -7.35 -11.16 15.44
C ASN A 145 -6.99 -12.34 16.38
N CYS A 146 -6.77 -13.53 15.84
CA CYS A 146 -6.50 -14.75 16.63
C CYS A 146 -5.01 -15.00 16.84
N VAL A 147 -4.17 -14.54 15.92
CA VAL A 147 -2.76 -14.89 15.89
C VAL A 147 -1.94 -13.80 16.60
N ARG A 148 -1.11 -14.23 17.56
CA ARG A 148 -0.41 -13.35 18.52
C ARG A 148 1.10 -13.62 18.56
N PHE A 149 1.78 -13.58 17.42
CA PHE A 149 3.24 -13.62 17.36
C PHE A 149 3.77 -12.39 16.63
N ARG A 150 5.04 -12.06 16.82
CA ARG A 150 5.72 -11.00 16.09
C ARG A 150 7.08 -11.48 15.64
N TYR A 151 7.33 -11.50 14.33
CA TYR A 151 8.64 -11.88 13.77
C TYR A 151 9.71 -10.80 13.91
N GLY A 152 9.31 -9.57 14.26
CA GLY A 152 10.24 -8.45 14.51
C GLY A 152 10.98 -8.06 13.23
N GLN A 153 10.24 -7.85 12.15
CA GLN A 153 10.82 -7.51 10.85
C GLN A 153 10.46 -6.12 10.38
N CYS A 154 9.41 -5.51 10.94
CA CYS A 154 9.04 -4.10 10.75
C CYS A 154 8.66 -3.48 12.11
N ASN A 155 8.66 -2.15 12.16
CA ASN A 155 8.19 -1.35 13.28
C ASN A 155 8.76 -1.80 14.64
N GLN A 156 10.04 -2.23 14.67
CA GLN A 156 10.68 -2.84 15.84
C GLN A 156 10.69 -1.94 17.09
N HIS A 157 10.61 -0.63 16.88
CA HIS A 157 10.53 0.38 17.94
C HIS A 157 9.26 0.27 18.80
N ILE A 158 8.15 -0.26 18.25
CA ILE A 158 6.92 -0.48 19.01
C ILE A 158 7.12 -1.72 19.87
N ALA A 159 7.21 -1.55 21.18
CA ALA A 159 7.49 -2.65 22.10
C ALA A 159 6.30 -3.62 22.27
N CYS A 160 5.08 -3.13 22.08
CA CYS A 160 3.85 -3.84 22.43
C CYS A 160 2.79 -3.62 21.34
N MET A 161 2.39 -4.70 20.67
CA MET A 161 1.40 -4.68 19.58
C MET A 161 0.23 -5.61 19.86
N GLY A 162 -0.93 -5.36 19.28
CA GLY A 162 -2.07 -6.26 19.35
C GLY A 162 -1.93 -7.50 18.46
N PRO A 163 -3.01 -8.30 18.31
CA PRO A 163 -3.00 -9.45 17.42
C PRO A 163 -2.87 -9.03 15.95
N ILE A 164 -2.55 -10.00 15.09
CA ILE A 164 -2.62 -9.81 13.63
C ILE A 164 -4.09 -9.67 13.25
N THR A 165 -4.46 -8.48 12.79
CA THR A 165 -5.82 -8.19 12.34
C THR A 165 -6.07 -8.84 10.99
N CYS A 166 -5.15 -8.66 10.04
CA CYS A 166 -5.24 -9.27 8.72
C CYS A 166 -3.87 -9.27 8.04
N ARG A 167 -3.83 -9.85 6.84
CA ARG A 167 -2.61 -9.93 6.03
C ARG A 167 -2.76 -9.19 4.72
N VAL A 168 -1.71 -8.47 4.34
CA VAL A 168 -1.55 -7.92 3.01
C VAL A 168 -0.66 -8.83 2.18
N VAL A 169 -0.98 -8.96 0.89
CA VAL A 169 -0.12 -9.66 -0.08
C VAL A 169 0.28 -8.70 -1.18
N THR A 170 1.57 -8.52 -1.43
CA THR A 170 2.04 -7.56 -2.44
C THR A 170 3.21 -8.13 -3.24
N CYS A 171 3.48 -7.53 -4.39
CA CYS A 171 4.69 -7.73 -5.16
C CYS A 171 5.83 -6.77 -4.72
N VAL A 172 5.51 -5.78 -3.88
CA VAL A 172 6.45 -4.81 -3.32
C VAL A 172 7.21 -5.42 -2.15
N ALA A 173 8.53 -5.24 -2.12
CA ALA A 173 9.31 -5.68 -0.98
C ALA A 173 8.96 -4.86 0.29
N PRO A 174 8.85 -5.47 1.48
CA PRO A 174 8.37 -4.77 2.67
C PRO A 174 9.19 -3.57 3.11
N TRP A 175 10.50 -3.54 2.85
CA TRP A 175 11.37 -2.37 3.12
C TRP A 175 11.21 -1.22 2.12
N GLU A 176 10.59 -1.49 0.97
CA GLU A 176 10.17 -0.46 0.00
C GLU A 176 8.80 0.10 0.40
N TRP A 177 7.96 -0.77 1.00
CA TRP A 177 6.68 -0.40 1.57
C TRP A 177 6.85 0.41 2.86
N ASP A 178 7.63 -0.05 3.83
CA ASP A 178 7.81 0.61 5.13
C ASP A 178 9.30 0.59 5.48
N SER A 179 9.90 1.77 5.61
CA SER A 179 11.33 1.92 5.91
C SER A 179 11.78 1.32 7.25
N SER A 180 10.83 1.06 8.16
CA SER A 180 11.09 0.35 9.41
C SER A 180 11.30 -1.16 9.21
N CYS A 181 10.93 -1.68 8.03
CA CYS A 181 11.11 -3.06 7.67
C CYS A 181 12.57 -3.37 7.34
N THR A 182 13.08 -4.47 7.88
CA THR A 182 14.43 -4.94 7.59
C THR A 182 14.48 -5.74 6.30
N HIS A 183 15.69 -5.91 5.76
CA HIS A 183 15.98 -6.77 4.61
C HIS A 183 16.29 -8.23 5.03
N THR A 184 16.01 -8.60 6.29
CA THR A 184 16.28 -9.96 6.76
C THR A 184 15.34 -10.93 6.07
N ASP A 185 15.90 -11.82 5.25
CA ASP A 185 15.09 -12.76 4.46
C ASP A 185 14.30 -13.73 5.36
N ALA A 186 12.99 -13.56 5.36
CA ALA A 186 12.03 -14.51 5.89
C ALA A 186 11.29 -15.13 4.71
N ARG A 187 11.32 -16.47 4.60
CA ARG A 187 10.75 -17.19 3.46
C ARG A 187 9.83 -18.31 3.91
N ASP A 188 8.61 -18.34 3.38
CA ASP A 188 7.67 -19.45 3.53
C ASP A 188 6.89 -19.70 2.24
N ASP A 189 7.46 -20.60 1.45
CA ASP A 189 6.94 -20.99 0.16
C ASP A 189 5.65 -21.82 0.21
N ASN A 190 5.22 -22.30 1.38
CA ASN A 190 3.94 -23.00 1.50
C ASN A 190 2.76 -22.06 1.24
N THR A 191 2.98 -20.77 1.46
CA THR A 191 1.97 -19.73 1.25
C THR A 191 1.91 -19.23 -0.19
N ARG A 192 2.77 -19.71 -1.10
CA ARG A 192 2.89 -19.15 -2.47
C ARG A 192 1.58 -19.08 -3.26
N PHE A 193 0.68 -20.03 -3.03
CA PHE A 193 -0.65 -20.10 -3.67
C PHE A 193 -1.79 -19.62 -2.76
N HIS A 194 -1.48 -19.00 -1.62
CA HIS A 194 -2.51 -18.38 -0.80
C HIS A 194 -3.01 -17.15 -1.54
N ASP A 195 -4.31 -17.15 -1.81
CA ASP A 195 -4.88 -16.16 -2.69
C ASP A 195 -6.37 -15.92 -2.42
N ALA A 196 -6.86 -14.78 -2.88
CA ALA A 196 -8.26 -14.39 -2.79
C ALA A 196 -8.65 -13.53 -3.99
N ALA A 197 -9.90 -13.64 -4.45
CA ALA A 197 -10.39 -12.86 -5.59
C ALA A 197 -10.24 -11.34 -5.38
N CYS A 198 -10.29 -10.85 -4.14
CA CYS A 198 -10.07 -9.43 -3.83
C CYS A 198 -8.63 -8.94 -4.04
N LEU A 199 -7.66 -9.86 -4.20
CA LEU A 199 -6.29 -9.53 -4.58
C LEU A 199 -6.14 -9.37 -6.10
N HIS A 200 -7.15 -9.80 -6.86
CA HIS A 200 -7.17 -9.80 -8.32
C HIS A 200 -8.52 -9.24 -8.80
N PRO A 201 -8.81 -7.96 -8.57
CA PRO A 201 -10.08 -7.38 -9.01
C PRO A 201 -10.24 -7.56 -10.54
N THR A 202 -11.18 -8.42 -10.95
CA THR A 202 -11.47 -8.76 -12.36
C THR A 202 -12.55 -7.85 -12.95
N GLY A 203 -12.44 -6.54 -12.75
CA GLY A 203 -13.38 -5.57 -13.29
C GLY A 203 -12.66 -4.30 -13.72
N PRO A 204 -13.26 -3.50 -14.62
CA PRO A 204 -12.69 -2.22 -15.03
C PRO A 204 -12.38 -1.37 -13.79
N LEU A 205 -11.13 -0.98 -13.66
CA LEU A 205 -10.66 -0.18 -12.55
C LEU A 205 -10.77 1.28 -12.97
N PHE A 206 -11.80 1.95 -12.48
CA PHE A 206 -12.06 3.33 -12.87
C PHE A 206 -11.27 4.29 -11.97
N ALA A 207 -10.71 5.32 -12.60
CA ALA A 207 -10.33 6.54 -11.96
C ALA A 207 -11.58 7.33 -11.53
N TYR A 208 -11.50 7.92 -10.35
CA TYR A 208 -12.59 8.59 -9.67
C TYR A 208 -12.16 9.96 -9.15
N PRO A 209 -13.08 10.95 -9.15
CA PRO A 209 -12.79 12.28 -8.67
C PRO A 209 -12.75 12.32 -7.14
N ALA A 210 -11.84 13.15 -6.63
CA ALA A 210 -11.82 13.64 -5.28
C ALA A 210 -11.51 15.13 -5.28
N THR A 211 -12.00 15.85 -4.27
CA THR A 211 -11.64 17.25 -4.07
C THR A 211 -11.14 17.47 -2.66
N VAL A 212 -10.05 18.22 -2.54
CA VAL A 212 -9.36 18.44 -1.28
C VAL A 212 -9.42 19.91 -0.93
N THR A 213 -10.03 20.19 0.22
CA THR A 213 -9.98 21.49 0.88
C THR A 213 -9.32 21.25 2.24
N LEU A 214 -7.99 21.28 2.26
CA LEU A 214 -7.20 20.76 3.39
C LEU A 214 -7.68 21.32 4.74
N PRO A 215 -7.80 20.46 5.76
CA PRO A 215 -7.37 19.06 5.80
C PRO A 215 -8.36 18.07 5.15
N THR A 216 -9.53 18.51 4.70
CA THR A 216 -10.62 17.61 4.33
C THR A 216 -10.51 17.13 2.89
N TRP A 217 -10.51 15.82 2.73
CA TRP A 217 -10.57 15.10 1.47
C TRP A 217 -11.98 14.56 1.26
N GLU A 218 -12.62 14.99 0.19
CA GLU A 218 -13.95 14.53 -0.20
C GLU A 218 -13.79 13.61 -1.41
N MET A 219 -14.07 12.32 -1.21
CA MET A 219 -13.95 11.27 -2.22
C MET A 219 -15.30 11.02 -2.86
N ARG A 220 -15.28 10.68 -4.15
CA ARG A 220 -16.50 10.28 -4.86
C ARG A 220 -16.29 9.06 -5.75
N SER A 221 -16.97 7.97 -5.47
CA SER A 221 -16.94 6.73 -6.27
C SER A 221 -17.86 6.80 -7.50
N GLY A 222 -17.59 7.75 -8.40
CA GLY A 222 -18.25 7.84 -9.70
C GLY A 222 -18.04 9.18 -10.41
N LEU A 223 -18.20 9.17 -11.74
CA LEU A 223 -18.06 10.34 -12.60
C LEU A 223 -19.39 11.12 -12.72
N SER A 224 -19.87 11.67 -11.60
CA SER A 224 -21.16 12.39 -11.57
C SER A 224 -21.19 13.45 -10.48
N ALA A 225 -22.21 14.31 -10.50
CA ALA A 225 -22.46 15.26 -9.43
C ALA A 225 -23.05 14.58 -8.18
N GLY A 226 -22.94 15.22 -7.02
CA GLY A 226 -23.56 14.75 -5.78
C GLY A 226 -22.67 14.90 -4.54
N PRO A 227 -23.13 14.48 -3.36
CA PRO A 227 -22.34 14.51 -2.14
C PRO A 227 -21.13 13.57 -2.21
N PRO A 228 -20.09 13.78 -1.38
CA PRO A 228 -19.00 12.82 -1.24
C PRO A 228 -19.53 11.45 -0.80
N THR A 229 -18.94 10.39 -1.36
CA THR A 229 -19.22 9.00 -0.96
C THR A 229 -18.46 8.61 0.29
N SER A 230 -17.30 9.24 0.50
CA SER A 230 -16.54 9.15 1.75
C SER A 230 -15.74 10.43 1.93
N ALA A 231 -15.36 10.73 3.18
CA ALA A 231 -14.51 11.86 3.50
C ALA A 231 -13.59 11.52 4.67
N PHE A 232 -12.42 12.15 4.69
CA PHE A 232 -11.46 12.02 5.78
C PHE A 232 -10.55 13.24 5.84
N ASP A 233 -9.92 13.47 7.00
CA ASP A 233 -8.97 14.56 7.19
C ASP A 233 -7.52 14.05 7.11
N LEU A 234 -6.69 14.72 6.29
CA LEU A 234 -5.26 14.49 6.16
C LEU A 234 -4.54 15.74 5.63
N GLY A 235 -3.42 16.09 6.26
CA GLY A 235 -2.60 17.25 5.89
C GLY A 235 -3.07 18.55 6.52
N VAL A 236 -2.45 19.67 6.12
CA VAL A 236 -2.80 21.02 6.56
C VAL A 236 -2.76 21.99 5.38
N PRO A 237 -3.47 23.13 5.43
CA PRO A 237 -3.41 24.13 4.37
C PRO A 237 -1.96 24.49 4.00
N GLY A 238 -1.63 24.37 2.72
CA GLY A 238 -0.28 24.59 2.19
C GLY A 238 0.46 23.32 1.77
N ASP A 239 0.01 22.14 2.21
CA ASP A 239 0.49 20.85 1.68
C ASP A 239 -0.05 20.61 0.26
N VAL A 240 0.66 19.81 -0.54
CA VAL A 240 0.16 19.33 -1.85
C VAL A 240 -0.46 17.94 -1.67
N PRO A 241 -1.77 17.78 -1.91
CA PRO A 241 -2.42 16.48 -1.88
C PRO A 241 -2.17 15.71 -3.18
N LEU A 242 -1.88 14.42 -3.06
CA LEU A 242 -1.74 13.46 -4.17
C LEU A 242 -2.39 12.12 -3.78
N ALA A 243 -2.80 11.33 -4.76
CA ALA A 243 -3.15 9.94 -4.55
C ALA A 243 -2.51 9.08 -5.64
N ALA A 244 -1.95 7.95 -5.24
CA ALA A 244 -1.31 6.98 -6.12
C ALA A 244 -1.31 5.61 -5.43
N ASP A 245 -1.12 4.52 -6.17
CA ASP A 245 -0.97 3.18 -5.58
C ASP A 245 0.46 2.91 -5.11
N TRP A 246 0.78 3.47 -3.94
CA TRP A 246 2.09 3.31 -3.28
C TRP A 246 2.47 1.86 -2.92
N THR A 247 1.54 0.91 -3.09
CA THR A 247 1.62 -0.45 -2.53
C THR A 247 1.53 -1.56 -3.56
N GLY A 248 1.14 -1.22 -4.79
CA GLY A 248 0.74 -2.17 -5.82
C GLY A 248 -0.48 -3.02 -5.43
N ALA A 249 -1.37 -2.46 -4.62
CA ALA A 249 -2.63 -3.09 -4.24
C ALA A 249 -3.73 -2.87 -5.29
N GLY A 250 -3.40 -2.18 -6.38
CA GLY A 250 -4.29 -1.61 -7.35
C GLY A 250 -5.22 -0.59 -6.71
N ILE A 251 -4.82 0.16 -5.67
CA ILE A 251 -5.66 1.17 -4.99
C ILE A 251 -4.85 2.43 -4.71
N ALA A 252 -5.27 3.55 -5.28
CA ALA A 252 -4.72 4.86 -4.96
C ALA A 252 -5.05 5.27 -3.53
N THR A 253 -4.02 5.57 -2.75
CA THR A 253 -4.14 6.03 -1.37
C THR A 253 -3.49 7.40 -1.20
N ALA A 254 -3.92 8.14 -0.18
CA ALA A 254 -3.61 9.56 -0.09
C ALA A 254 -2.18 9.83 0.40
N ALA A 255 -1.57 10.86 -0.15
CA ALA A 255 -0.33 11.43 0.33
C ALA A 255 -0.46 12.95 0.42
N VAL A 256 0.31 13.54 1.34
CA VAL A 256 0.49 14.99 1.43
C VAL A 256 1.97 15.32 1.42
N VAL A 257 2.35 16.27 0.57
CA VAL A 257 3.74 16.72 0.45
C VAL A 257 3.87 18.12 1.05
N LYS A 258 4.73 18.23 2.07
CA LYS A 258 4.96 19.44 2.85
C LYS A 258 6.16 20.22 2.34
N GLY A 259 6.21 21.52 2.62
CA GLY A 259 7.37 22.38 2.31
C GLY A 259 7.41 22.91 0.87
N VAL A 260 6.30 22.80 0.12
CA VAL A 260 6.24 23.25 -1.28
C VAL A 260 6.27 24.77 -1.45
N THR A 261 5.76 25.50 -0.45
CA THR A 261 5.89 26.96 -0.37
C THR A 261 7.05 27.29 0.56
N HIS A 262 7.92 28.22 0.17
CA HIS A 262 8.99 28.74 1.03
C HIS A 262 8.37 29.26 2.34
N GLY A 263 8.36 28.44 3.38
CA GLY A 263 7.93 28.87 4.70
C GLY A 263 8.86 29.95 5.23
N ARG A 264 8.32 30.86 6.06
CA ARG A 264 9.08 31.88 6.82
C ARG A 264 10.18 31.28 7.72
N LEU A 265 10.24 29.95 7.86
CA LEU A 265 11.19 29.18 8.68
C LEU A 265 12.17 28.29 7.88
N GLY A 266 12.17 28.32 6.53
CA GLY A 266 13.24 27.71 5.74
C GLY A 266 13.28 26.17 5.72
N ASP A 267 12.19 25.50 5.34
CA ASP A 267 12.26 24.06 5.02
C ASP A 267 13.26 23.84 3.87
N GLU A 268 14.29 23.01 4.08
CA GLU A 268 15.37 22.77 3.10
C GLU A 268 15.01 21.69 2.05
N SER A 269 13.90 20.98 2.24
CA SER A 269 13.44 19.88 1.39
C SER A 269 11.93 19.67 1.47
N LEU A 270 11.32 19.11 0.42
CA LEU A 270 9.94 18.62 0.54
C LEU A 270 9.90 17.36 1.40
N THR A 271 8.88 17.25 2.26
CA THR A 271 8.64 16.05 3.08
C THR A 271 7.37 15.35 2.64
N TRP A 272 7.51 14.11 2.18
CA TRP A 272 6.42 13.25 1.71
C TRP A 272 5.82 12.52 2.91
N HIS A 273 4.51 12.63 3.09
CA HIS A 273 3.73 11.89 4.08
C HIS A 273 2.73 11.01 3.33
N ILE A 274 3.06 9.73 3.15
CA ILE A 274 2.27 8.80 2.37
C ILE A 274 1.41 7.93 3.29
N ARG A 275 0.13 7.81 2.97
CA ARG A 275 -0.74 6.76 3.47
C ARG A 275 -0.75 5.64 2.47
N GLN A 276 -0.54 4.43 2.96
CA GLN A 276 -0.66 3.21 2.17
C GLN A 276 -2.02 2.56 2.37
N VAL A 277 -2.83 3.14 3.26
CA VAL A 277 -4.16 2.70 3.64
C VAL A 277 -5.17 3.81 3.36
N SER A 278 -6.38 3.46 2.95
CA SER A 278 -7.42 4.47 2.71
C SER A 278 -7.89 5.13 4.01
N GLY A 279 -8.22 6.43 3.95
CA GLY A 279 -8.83 7.19 5.05
C GLY A 279 -7.87 8.04 5.88
N ALA A 280 -8.33 8.57 7.01
CA ALA A 280 -7.55 9.40 7.96
C ALA A 280 -6.58 8.57 8.83
N GLY A 281 -5.60 9.24 9.45
CA GLY A 281 -4.54 8.60 10.22
C GLY A 281 -3.14 9.18 9.97
N GLN A 282 -2.16 8.68 10.75
CA GLN A 282 -0.74 9.03 10.60
C GLN A 282 -0.18 8.46 9.29
N PRO A 283 0.83 9.11 8.66
CA PRO A 283 1.52 8.57 7.51
C PRO A 283 2.19 7.23 7.84
N ASP A 284 2.09 6.29 6.91
CA ASP A 284 2.78 5.00 6.97
C ASP A 284 4.25 5.14 6.53
N LEU A 285 4.49 6.07 5.60
CA LEU A 285 5.81 6.43 5.11
C LEU A 285 6.07 7.94 5.23
N VAL A 286 7.23 8.30 5.75
CA VAL A 286 7.72 9.68 5.80
C VAL A 286 9.17 9.75 5.33
N PHE A 287 9.44 10.59 4.33
CA PHE A 287 10.80 10.83 3.84
C PHE A 287 10.93 12.20 3.16
N ASN A 288 12.17 12.68 3.04
CA ASN A 288 12.47 13.93 2.36
C ASN A 288 12.90 13.68 0.92
N TYR A 289 12.26 14.32 -0.05
CA TYR A 289 12.67 14.25 -1.45
C TYR A 289 12.14 15.44 -2.26
N GLY A 290 13.03 16.16 -2.94
CA GLY A 290 12.71 17.42 -3.62
C GLY A 290 13.07 18.64 -2.77
N LEU A 291 13.02 19.81 -3.41
CA LEU A 291 13.29 21.11 -2.82
C LEU A 291 12.03 21.98 -2.83
N PRO A 292 11.97 23.02 -1.98
CA PRO A 292 10.91 24.03 -2.04
C PRO A 292 10.75 24.59 -3.46
N GLY A 293 9.51 24.72 -3.92
CA GLY A 293 9.17 25.16 -5.29
C GLY A 293 9.12 24.04 -6.32
N ASP A 294 9.58 22.83 -6.01
CA ASP A 294 9.35 21.67 -6.87
C ASP A 294 7.87 21.23 -6.84
N GLN A 295 7.36 20.74 -7.97
CA GLN A 295 6.02 20.17 -8.08
C GLN A 295 6.09 18.65 -7.88
N PRO A 296 5.48 18.07 -6.82
CA PRO A 296 5.51 16.64 -6.58
C PRO A 296 4.62 15.88 -7.57
N VAL A 297 5.10 14.72 -8.02
CA VAL A 297 4.38 13.79 -8.92
C VAL A 297 4.58 12.36 -8.46
N ALA A 298 3.72 11.44 -8.88
CA ALA A 298 3.84 10.03 -8.58
C ALA A 298 3.47 9.20 -9.81
N GLY A 299 4.21 8.11 -10.03
CA GLY A 299 3.96 7.16 -11.11
C GLY A 299 4.80 5.90 -10.98
N ASP A 300 4.41 4.84 -11.68
CA ASP A 300 5.18 3.61 -11.85
C ASP A 300 6.10 3.72 -13.05
N TRP A 301 7.25 4.35 -12.81
CA TRP A 301 8.31 4.52 -13.81
C TRP A 301 8.97 3.19 -14.23
N THR A 302 8.66 2.09 -13.52
CA THR A 302 9.40 0.82 -13.63
C THR A 302 8.55 -0.35 -14.13
N GLY A 303 7.23 -0.18 -14.25
CA GLY A 303 6.30 -1.24 -14.63
C GLY A 303 6.21 -2.37 -13.62
N LYS A 304 6.40 -2.06 -12.33
CA LYS A 304 6.34 -3.06 -11.26
C LYS A 304 4.96 -3.20 -10.62
N GLY A 305 4.06 -2.33 -11.01
CA GLY A 305 2.70 -2.21 -10.55
C GLY A 305 2.56 -1.37 -9.30
N TRP A 306 3.42 -0.39 -9.03
CA TRP A 306 3.25 0.57 -7.92
C TRP A 306 3.97 1.89 -8.18
N GLU A 307 3.41 2.96 -7.63
CA GLU A 307 3.85 4.31 -7.89
C GLU A 307 4.90 4.78 -6.87
N THR A 308 5.82 5.59 -7.37
CA THR A 308 6.93 6.11 -6.60
C THR A 308 7.12 7.60 -6.81
N ALA A 309 7.66 8.27 -5.79
CA ALA A 309 7.79 9.72 -5.78
C ALA A 309 8.71 10.25 -6.90
N GLY A 310 8.27 11.35 -7.51
CA GLY A 310 9.06 12.17 -8.41
C GLY A 310 8.81 13.66 -8.13
N VAL A 311 9.69 14.50 -8.65
CA VAL A 311 9.46 15.95 -8.65
C VAL A 311 9.76 16.56 -10.02
N PHE A 312 8.97 17.56 -10.38
CA PHE A 312 9.19 18.41 -11.55
C PHE A 312 9.72 19.77 -11.09
N ARG A 313 10.92 20.11 -11.58
CA ARG A 313 11.64 21.33 -11.28
C ARG A 313 11.86 22.13 -12.56
N ALA A 314 10.96 23.06 -12.84
CA ALA A 314 11.12 24.05 -13.90
C ALA A 314 11.54 23.48 -15.28
N GLY A 315 10.97 22.34 -15.69
CA GLY A 315 11.31 21.63 -16.94
C GLY A 315 12.15 20.37 -16.74
N GLN A 316 12.72 20.16 -15.56
CA GLN A 316 13.49 18.97 -15.22
C GLN A 316 12.65 17.98 -14.42
N TRP A 317 12.65 16.73 -14.84
CA TRP A 317 12.06 15.61 -14.11
C TRP A 317 13.12 14.91 -13.27
N LEU A 318 12.81 14.64 -12.01
CA LEU A 318 13.70 14.01 -11.03
C LEU A 318 12.91 12.90 -10.34
N LEU A 319 13.05 11.66 -10.80
CA LEU A 319 12.21 10.53 -10.39
C LEU A 319 12.99 9.55 -9.50
N ARG A 320 12.30 8.98 -8.51
CA ARG A 320 12.82 7.89 -7.67
C ARG A 320 12.10 6.62 -8.05
N ASN A 321 12.81 5.49 -8.05
CA ASN A 321 12.23 4.16 -8.22
C ASN A 321 11.78 3.56 -6.87
N ARG A 322 11.83 4.36 -5.79
CA ARG A 322 11.56 3.97 -4.40
C ARG A 322 11.05 5.17 -3.61
N ASN A 323 10.09 4.94 -2.71
CA ASN A 323 9.57 5.96 -1.79
C ASN A 323 10.51 6.18 -0.60
N SER A 324 11.68 6.77 -0.89
CA SER A 324 12.72 7.06 0.08
C SER A 324 13.53 8.30 -0.31
N ALA A 325 14.18 8.90 0.69
CA ALA A 325 15.13 9.98 0.46
C ALA A 325 16.32 9.52 -0.41
N GLY A 326 16.93 10.46 -1.12
CA GLY A 326 18.11 10.18 -1.94
C GLY A 326 18.19 11.06 -3.19
N VAL A 327 19.20 10.80 -4.01
CA VAL A 327 19.34 11.38 -5.35
C VAL A 327 18.31 10.76 -6.31
N PRO A 328 17.88 11.45 -7.38
CA PRO A 328 17.02 10.85 -8.39
C PRO A 328 17.66 9.60 -8.99
N ASP A 329 16.85 8.57 -9.23
CA ASP A 329 17.27 7.37 -9.99
C ASP A 329 17.18 7.64 -11.50
N ILE A 330 16.25 8.50 -11.91
CA ILE A 330 16.02 8.92 -13.30
C ILE A 330 15.93 10.45 -13.33
N SER A 331 16.67 11.10 -14.24
CA SER A 331 16.62 12.54 -14.42
C SER A 331 16.78 12.95 -15.88
N PHE A 332 15.91 13.83 -16.36
CA PHE A 332 15.92 14.33 -17.75
C PHE A 332 15.14 15.63 -17.87
N ASP A 333 15.34 16.36 -18.96
CA ASP A 333 14.62 17.59 -19.24
C ASP A 333 13.47 17.33 -20.24
N PHE A 334 12.26 17.75 -19.86
CA PHE A 334 11.06 17.76 -20.69
C PHE A 334 10.06 18.78 -20.16
N GLY A 335 9.74 19.79 -20.96
CA GLY A 335 8.94 20.95 -20.55
C GLY A 335 9.81 22.13 -20.10
N GLN A 336 9.19 23.10 -19.44
CA GLN A 336 9.86 24.32 -18.99
C GLN A 336 9.25 24.87 -17.69
N ALA A 337 9.86 25.94 -17.15
CA ALA A 337 9.33 26.66 -16.00
C ALA A 337 7.90 27.18 -16.26
N GLY A 338 7.00 26.93 -15.30
CA GLY A 338 5.58 27.33 -15.37
C GLY A 338 4.66 26.28 -16.00
N ASP A 339 5.21 25.21 -16.58
CA ASP A 339 4.39 24.08 -17.00
C ASP A 339 3.87 23.28 -15.78
N ILE A 340 2.70 22.67 -15.94
CA ILE A 340 2.09 21.78 -14.94
C ILE A 340 2.41 20.33 -15.33
N PRO A 341 3.10 19.55 -14.49
CA PRO A 341 3.42 18.16 -14.81
C PRO A 341 2.18 17.27 -14.67
N VAL A 342 2.08 16.28 -15.55
CA VAL A 342 1.05 15.23 -15.53
C VAL A 342 1.70 13.87 -15.76
N VAL A 343 1.12 12.82 -15.21
CA VAL A 343 1.65 11.45 -15.20
C VAL A 343 0.49 10.50 -15.42
N GLY A 344 0.72 9.44 -16.21
CA GLY A 344 -0.24 8.36 -16.43
C GLY A 344 0.24 7.37 -17.49
N ASP A 345 -0.40 6.21 -17.52
CA ASP A 345 -0.18 5.16 -18.51
C ASP A 345 -0.91 5.49 -19.83
N TRP A 346 -0.25 6.27 -20.68
CA TRP A 346 -0.84 6.80 -21.91
C TRP A 346 -1.08 5.75 -23.01
N ASN A 347 -0.44 4.58 -22.93
CA ASN A 347 -0.50 3.54 -23.97
C ASN A 347 -1.00 2.18 -23.45
N GLY A 348 -1.30 2.06 -22.16
CA GLY A 348 -1.83 0.85 -21.53
C GLY A 348 -0.79 -0.26 -21.37
N ASP A 349 0.49 0.08 -21.21
CA ASP A 349 1.58 -0.89 -21.06
C ASP A 349 1.95 -1.18 -19.59
N GLY A 350 1.28 -0.52 -18.65
CA GLY A 350 1.49 -0.62 -17.21
C GLY A 350 2.69 0.19 -16.70
N ILE A 351 3.32 1.02 -17.53
CA ILE A 351 4.39 1.94 -17.15
C ILE A 351 3.87 3.37 -17.30
N ASP A 352 4.01 4.15 -16.24
CA ASP A 352 3.61 5.55 -16.30
C ASP A 352 4.56 6.38 -17.16
N GLY A 353 3.99 7.01 -18.17
CA GLY A 353 4.61 8.06 -18.95
C GLY A 353 4.60 9.40 -18.20
N ILE A 354 5.16 10.41 -18.84
CA ILE A 354 5.22 11.78 -18.31
C ILE A 354 4.59 12.76 -19.29
N GLY A 355 4.17 13.90 -18.81
CA GLY A 355 3.66 14.96 -19.67
C GLY A 355 3.68 16.31 -18.99
N VAL A 356 3.54 17.36 -19.78
CA VAL A 356 3.38 18.72 -19.26
C VAL A 356 2.20 19.41 -19.93
N VAL A 357 1.49 20.24 -19.15
CA VAL A 357 0.37 21.05 -19.61
C VAL A 357 0.73 22.52 -19.54
N ARG A 358 0.56 23.22 -20.66
CA ARG A 358 0.84 24.64 -20.83
C ARG A 358 -0.39 25.34 -21.39
N GLY A 359 -1.14 26.04 -20.53
CA GLY A 359 -2.43 26.60 -20.91
C GLY A 359 -3.41 25.46 -21.23
N THR A 360 -3.81 25.34 -22.49
CA THR A 360 -4.62 24.22 -23.00
C THR A 360 -3.81 23.10 -23.63
N ARG A 361 -2.52 23.33 -23.90
CA ARG A 361 -1.67 22.41 -24.68
C ARG A 361 -1.11 21.31 -23.79
N TRP A 362 -1.35 20.07 -24.18
CA TRP A 362 -0.83 18.86 -23.56
C TRP A 362 0.34 18.34 -24.40
N LEU A 363 1.44 18.01 -23.74
CA LEU A 363 2.67 17.48 -24.33
C LEU A 363 3.00 16.19 -23.58
N LEU A 364 2.73 15.02 -24.17
CA LEU A 364 2.85 13.73 -23.48
C LEU A 364 3.97 12.89 -24.05
N LYS A 365 4.58 12.08 -23.20
CA LYS A 365 5.57 11.05 -23.54
C LYS A 365 5.18 9.72 -22.94
N HIS A 366 5.24 8.67 -23.75
CA HIS A 366 4.94 7.30 -23.30
C HIS A 366 5.92 6.79 -22.25
N PHE A 367 7.16 7.30 -22.23
CA PHE A 367 8.17 6.88 -21.28
C PHE A 367 8.90 8.07 -20.63
N PRO A 368 9.39 7.92 -19.39
CA PRO A 368 10.18 8.94 -18.69
C PRO A 368 11.53 9.19 -19.40
N SER A 369 11.53 10.11 -20.37
CA SER A 369 12.68 10.38 -21.23
C SER A 369 12.71 11.82 -21.73
N ALA A 370 13.91 12.31 -22.08
CA ALA A 370 14.07 13.61 -22.71
C ALA A 370 13.55 13.63 -24.16
N GLY A 371 13.41 14.83 -24.72
CA GLY A 371 13.19 15.04 -26.15
C GLY A 371 11.83 15.60 -26.49
N ILE A 372 11.36 15.32 -27.71
CA ILE A 372 10.06 15.81 -28.21
C ILE A 372 8.90 14.97 -27.64
N PRO A 373 7.69 15.57 -27.53
CA PRO A 373 6.49 14.82 -27.15
C PRO A 373 6.16 13.72 -28.17
N ASP A 374 5.60 12.62 -27.67
CA ASP A 374 5.04 11.55 -28.50
C ASP A 374 3.60 11.90 -28.92
N LEU A 375 2.87 12.62 -28.07
CA LEU A 375 1.53 13.16 -28.34
C LEU A 375 1.47 14.64 -27.98
N GLU A 376 0.79 15.43 -28.82
CA GLU A 376 0.63 16.87 -28.65
C GLU A 376 -0.74 17.31 -29.16
N PHE A 377 -1.54 17.94 -28.30
CA PHE A 377 -2.92 18.37 -28.59
C PHE A 377 -3.38 19.42 -27.56
N ASP A 378 -4.53 20.04 -27.80
CA ASP A 378 -5.18 21.04 -26.94
C ASP A 378 -6.46 20.50 -26.28
N PHE A 379 -6.58 20.64 -24.96
CA PHE A 379 -7.79 20.28 -24.22
C PHE A 379 -7.97 21.10 -22.93
N GLY A 380 -9.23 21.46 -22.66
CA GLY A 380 -9.65 22.19 -21.47
C GLY A 380 -9.59 23.71 -21.61
N ASP A 381 -9.75 24.41 -20.49
CA ASP A 381 -9.67 25.87 -20.40
C ASP A 381 -8.37 26.32 -19.72
N GLU A 382 -7.84 27.51 -20.01
CA GLU A 382 -6.54 27.94 -19.47
C GLU A 382 -6.45 28.01 -17.94
N ALA A 383 -7.57 28.18 -17.23
CA ALA A 383 -7.60 28.43 -15.79
C ALA A 383 -7.77 27.18 -14.93
N GLY A 384 -8.16 26.05 -15.53
CA GLY A 384 -8.38 24.81 -14.80
C GLY A 384 -7.08 24.10 -14.39
N ILE A 385 -7.20 23.13 -13.50
CA ILE A 385 -6.12 22.22 -13.10
C ILE A 385 -6.24 20.95 -13.97
N PRO A 386 -5.17 20.48 -14.63
CA PRO A 386 -5.21 19.23 -15.37
C PRO A 386 -5.38 18.05 -14.40
N VAL A 387 -6.17 17.07 -14.80
CA VAL A 387 -6.36 15.81 -14.08
C VAL A 387 -6.17 14.65 -15.05
N VAL A 388 -5.70 13.51 -14.55
CA VAL A 388 -5.38 12.33 -15.35
C VAL A 388 -5.94 11.10 -14.68
N GLY A 389 -6.48 10.19 -15.46
CA GLY A 389 -6.90 8.87 -15.00
C GLY A 389 -7.61 8.06 -16.07
N ASP A 390 -7.70 6.76 -15.83
CA ASP A 390 -8.52 5.83 -16.61
C ASP A 390 -10.01 5.98 -16.27
N TRP A 391 -10.70 6.93 -16.91
CA TRP A 391 -12.09 7.23 -16.61
C TRP A 391 -13.07 6.14 -17.06
N ASN A 392 -12.68 5.24 -17.97
CA ASN A 392 -13.54 4.20 -18.53
C ASN A 392 -13.12 2.77 -18.16
N GLY A 393 -12.04 2.62 -17.40
CA GLY A 393 -11.56 1.36 -16.86
C GLY A 393 -10.93 0.43 -17.88
N ASN A 394 -10.37 0.96 -18.97
CA ASN A 394 -9.75 0.17 -20.04
C ASN A 394 -8.24 -0.08 -19.85
N GLY A 395 -7.66 0.45 -18.78
CA GLY A 395 -6.23 0.38 -18.45
C GLY A 395 -5.38 1.48 -19.08
N VAL A 396 -5.97 2.49 -19.73
CA VAL A 396 -5.26 3.63 -20.33
C VAL A 396 -5.68 4.91 -19.63
N ASP A 397 -4.69 5.63 -19.10
CA ASP A 397 -4.94 6.94 -18.51
C ASP A 397 -5.20 7.98 -19.60
N THR A 398 -6.21 8.81 -19.34
CA THR A 398 -6.63 9.87 -20.26
C THR A 398 -6.82 11.18 -19.51
N ILE A 399 -7.20 12.22 -20.24
CA ILE A 399 -7.06 13.61 -19.79
C ILE A 399 -8.35 14.17 -19.19
N GLY A 400 -8.20 15.19 -18.38
CA GLY A 400 -9.32 15.96 -17.87
C GLY A 400 -8.88 17.34 -17.39
N ARG A 401 -9.88 18.20 -17.12
CA ARG A 401 -9.69 19.52 -16.54
C ARG A 401 -10.68 19.73 -15.40
N PHE A 402 -10.19 20.26 -14.29
CA PHE A 402 -11.00 20.70 -13.16
C PHE A 402 -10.95 22.23 -13.04
N SER A 403 -12.11 22.89 -13.08
CA SER A 403 -12.21 24.34 -12.97
C SER A 403 -13.37 24.74 -12.06
N SER A 404 -13.03 25.24 -10.85
CA SER A 404 -13.99 25.74 -9.86
C SER A 404 -15.17 24.79 -9.57
N GLY A 405 -14.88 23.52 -9.34
CA GLY A 405 -15.90 22.49 -9.08
C GLY A 405 -16.44 21.81 -10.33
N ASN A 406 -16.10 22.27 -11.54
CA ASN A 406 -16.48 21.62 -12.78
C ASN A 406 -15.39 20.65 -13.24
N TRP A 407 -15.76 19.38 -13.45
CA TRP A 407 -14.92 18.35 -14.04
C TRP A 407 -15.30 18.18 -15.51
N SER A 408 -14.32 18.26 -16.40
CA SER A 408 -14.44 17.99 -17.84
C SER A 408 -13.42 16.93 -18.21
N LEU A 409 -13.87 15.69 -18.43
CA LEU A 409 -13.03 14.51 -18.64
C LEU A 409 -13.19 14.01 -20.08
N ARG A 410 -12.11 13.48 -20.65
CA ARG A 410 -12.08 12.98 -22.03
C ARG A 410 -11.35 11.64 -22.08
N ASP A 411 -11.99 10.64 -22.66
CA ASP A 411 -11.52 9.25 -22.79
C ASP A 411 -10.55 9.04 -23.97
N GLN A 412 -9.97 10.14 -24.46
CA GLN A 412 -9.11 10.13 -25.63
C GLN A 412 -7.97 11.13 -25.45
N LEU A 413 -6.77 10.74 -25.86
CA LEU A 413 -5.59 11.60 -25.92
C LEU A 413 -5.58 12.44 -27.21
N SER A 414 -6.55 13.33 -27.33
CA SER A 414 -6.72 14.19 -28.52
C SER A 414 -7.52 15.44 -28.22
N ASP A 415 -7.50 16.41 -29.15
CA ASP A 415 -8.43 17.54 -29.17
C ASP A 415 -9.89 17.09 -29.13
N GLY A 416 -10.78 17.93 -28.60
CA GLY A 416 -12.21 17.74 -28.71
C GLY A 416 -12.99 18.08 -27.44
N PRO A 417 -14.34 17.92 -27.47
CA PRO A 417 -15.17 18.12 -26.30
C PRO A 417 -14.90 17.03 -25.23
N PRO A 418 -15.24 17.31 -23.96
CA PRO A 418 -15.22 16.28 -22.92
C PRO A 418 -16.30 15.21 -23.18
N ASP A 419 -15.99 13.97 -22.84
CA ASP A 419 -16.93 12.85 -22.83
C ASP A 419 -17.77 12.84 -21.54
N TYR A 420 -17.19 13.29 -20.43
CA TYR A 420 -17.90 13.47 -19.15
C TYR A 420 -17.78 14.89 -18.65
N GLY A 421 -18.92 15.45 -18.21
CA GLY A 421 -19.00 16.76 -17.58
C GLY A 421 -19.89 16.71 -16.35
N PHE A 422 -19.36 17.10 -15.18
CA PHE A 422 -20.15 17.14 -13.94
C PHE A 422 -19.59 18.13 -12.92
N THR A 423 -20.40 18.48 -11.92
CA THR A 423 -20.01 19.38 -10.83
C THR A 423 -19.75 18.60 -9.54
N TYR A 424 -18.55 18.74 -8.97
CA TYR A 424 -18.16 18.13 -7.72
C TYR A 424 -17.01 18.90 -7.06
N GLY A 425 -17.18 19.21 -5.77
CA GLY A 425 -16.28 20.07 -4.99
C GLY A 425 -16.57 21.57 -5.13
N ALA A 426 -15.87 22.38 -4.34
CA ALA A 426 -16.05 23.82 -4.29
C ALA A 426 -15.00 24.56 -5.14
N ALA A 427 -15.24 25.85 -5.40
CA ALA A 427 -14.23 26.73 -5.96
C ALA A 427 -13.03 26.83 -4.99
N GLY A 428 -11.81 26.65 -5.52
CA GLY A 428 -10.58 26.65 -4.72
C GLY A 428 -10.19 25.30 -4.12
N SER A 429 -11.01 24.25 -4.28
CA SER A 429 -10.58 22.89 -3.95
C SER A 429 -9.49 22.42 -4.91
N VAL A 430 -8.57 21.58 -4.42
CA VAL A 430 -7.57 20.91 -5.24
C VAL A 430 -8.16 19.58 -5.73
N PRO A 431 -8.20 19.31 -7.05
CA PRO A 431 -8.66 18.02 -7.55
C PRO A 431 -7.59 16.97 -7.28
N VAL A 432 -8.03 15.79 -6.87
CA VAL A 432 -7.20 14.58 -6.84
C VAL A 432 -7.97 13.48 -7.53
N VAL A 433 -7.24 12.62 -8.24
CA VAL A 433 -7.79 11.43 -8.86
C VAL A 433 -7.38 10.24 -8.03
N TRP A 434 -8.34 9.40 -7.68
CA TRP A 434 -8.13 8.20 -6.90
C TRP A 434 -8.92 7.06 -7.53
N GLY A 435 -8.78 5.86 -7.01
CA GLY A 435 -9.52 4.72 -7.53
C GLY A 435 -8.68 3.48 -7.41
N ARG A 436 -9.11 2.43 -8.10
CA ARG A 436 -8.21 1.31 -8.32
C ARG A 436 -7.42 1.58 -9.59
N ILE A 437 -6.10 1.52 -9.55
CA ILE A 437 -5.27 2.01 -10.68
C ILE A 437 -4.52 0.88 -11.41
N LEU A 438 -4.41 -0.34 -10.87
CA LEU A 438 -3.66 -1.38 -11.58
C LEU A 438 -4.30 -2.77 -11.53
N GLY A 439 -4.41 -3.35 -12.73
CA GLY A 439 -4.68 -4.75 -13.00
C GLY A 439 -3.58 -5.29 -13.90
N GLY A 440 -2.77 -6.21 -13.37
CA GLY A 440 -1.82 -7.04 -14.09
C GLY A 440 -1.90 -8.48 -13.60
#